data_AF-H9GPZ7-F1
#
_entry.id   AF-H9GPZ7-F1
#
_cell.length_a   1.000
_cell.length_b   1.000
_cell.length_c   1.000
_cell.angle_alpha   90.00
_cell.angle_beta   90.00
_cell.angle_gamma   90.00
#
_symmetry.space_group_name_H-M   'P 1'
#
loop_
_entity.id
_entity.type
_entity.pdbx_description
1 polymer ?
#
loop_
_entity_poly.entity_id
_entity_poly.type
_entity_poly.pdbx_seq_one_letter_code
_entity_poly.pdbx_strand_id
1 'polypeptide(L)' 'SSSYLHTAISVVFCYIRYSQICAKAVRDALKPQFKAEAEKTAGANVKIVKPKKE' A
#
# COMPACT_ATOMS: atom_id res chain seq x y z
N SER A 1 -20.10 -20.13 2.12
CA SER A 1 -20.00 -18.86 1.35
C SER A 1 -19.44 -17.70 2.17
N SER A 2 -19.93 -17.43 3.39
CA SER A 2 -19.45 -16.31 4.23
C SER A 2 -17.97 -16.45 4.68
N SER A 3 -17.52 -17.67 5.00
CA SER A 3 -16.13 -17.97 5.38
C SER A 3 -15.10 -17.70 4.27
N TYR A 4 -15.44 -18.00 3.01
CA TYR A 4 -14.57 -17.69 1.86
C TYR A 4 -14.42 -16.19 1.64
N LEU A 5 -15.50 -15.43 1.87
CA LEU A 5 -15.46 -13.97 1.75
C LEU A 5 -14.57 -13.36 2.83
N HIS A 6 -14.68 -13.85 4.07
CA HIS A 6 -13.82 -13.42 5.17
C HIS A 6 -12.33 -13.73 4.89
N THR A 7 -12.02 -14.96 4.46
CA THR A 7 -10.64 -15.33 4.08
C THR A 7 -10.14 -14.49 2.90
N ALA A 8 -10.95 -14.29 1.87
CA ALA A 8 -10.57 -13.48 0.70
C ALA A 8 -10.26 -12.02 1.08
N ILE A 9 -11.10 -11.38 1.90
CA ILE A 9 -10.86 -10.01 2.39
C ILE A 9 -9.57 -9.94 3.21
N SER A 10 -9.32 -10.94 4.06
CA SER A 10 -8.12 -11.03 4.88
C SER A 10 -6.86 -11.12 4.02
N VAL A 11 -6.87 -11.98 2.99
CA VAL A 11 -5.76 -12.19 2.07
C VAL A 11 -5.50 -10.93 1.24
N VAL A 12 -6.55 -10.26 0.75
CA VAL A 12 -6.43 -9.01 -0.01
C VAL A 12 -5.78 -7.92 0.84
N PHE A 13 -6.19 -7.76 2.10
CA PHE A 13 -5.60 -6.76 2.99
C PHE A 13 -4.10 -7.03 3.25
N CYS A 14 -3.75 -8.28 3.53
CA CYS A 14 -2.36 -8.70 3.69
C CYS A 14 -1.54 -8.43 2.42
N TYR A 15 -2.10 -8.69 1.23
CA TYR A 15 -1.42 -8.47 -0.04
C TYR A 15 -1.20 -6.99 -0.37
N ILE A 16 -2.18 -6.11 -0.10
CA ILE A 16 -2.02 -4.66 -0.24
C ILE A 16 -0.82 -4.18 0.58
N ARG A 17 -0.73 -4.64 1.84
CA ARG A 17 0.39 -4.27 2.71
C ARG A 17 1.72 -4.87 2.26
N TYR A 18 1.72 -6.13 1.88
CA TYR A 18 2.91 -6.83 1.39
C TYR A 18 3.51 -6.13 0.16
N SER A 19 2.69 -5.86 -0.85
CA SER A 19 3.13 -5.20 -2.09
C SER A 19 3.72 -3.80 -1.82
N GLN A 20 3.11 -3.03 -0.90
CA GLN A 20 3.64 -1.72 -0.51
C GLN A 20 5.02 -1.81 0.14
N ILE A 21 5.27 -2.82 0.98
CA ILE A 21 6.57 -3.04 1.63
C ILE A 21 7.62 -3.44 0.60
N CYS A 22 7.32 -4.38 -0.28
CA CYS A 22 8.24 -4.79 -1.34
C CYS A 22 8.59 -3.62 -2.26
N ALA A 23 7.59 -2.85 -2.68
CA ALA A 23 7.82 -1.66 -3.50
C ALA A 23 8.70 -0.64 -2.76
N LYS A 24 8.58 -0.48 -1.44
CA LYS A 24 9.47 0.37 -0.65
C LYS A 24 10.90 -0.16 -0.63
N ALA A 25 11.09 -1.46 -0.36
CA ALA A 25 12.43 -2.07 -0.33
C ALA A 25 13.16 -1.93 -1.68
N VAL A 26 12.44 -2.10 -2.79
CA VAL A 26 13.00 -1.89 -4.14
C VAL A 26 13.44 -0.44 -4.31
N ARG A 27 12.63 0.54 -3.89
CA ARG A 27 12.97 1.96 -3.96
C ARG A 27 14.18 2.32 -3.10
N ASP A 28 14.28 1.75 -1.91
CA ASP A 28 15.41 1.97 -1.01
C ASP A 28 16.72 1.43 -1.58
N ALA A 29 16.66 0.36 -2.38
CA ALA A 29 17.80 -0.26 -3.05
C ALA A 29 18.16 0.40 -4.40
N LEU A 30 17.39 1.37 -4.91
CA LEU A 30 17.69 2.07 -6.15
C LEU A 30 18.91 2.99 -6.01
N LYS A 31 19.59 3.22 -7.14
CA LYS A 31 20.65 4.23 -7.23
C LYS A 31 20.06 5.62 -6.90
N PRO A 32 20.84 6.52 -6.25
CA PRO A 32 20.35 7.85 -5.85
C PRO A 32 19.70 8.66 -6.98
N GLN A 33 20.23 8.54 -8.20
CA GLN A 33 19.71 9.20 -9.41
C GLN A 33 18.25 8.84 -9.76
N PHE A 34 17.76 7.66 -9.37
CA PHE A 34 16.39 7.22 -9.62
C PHE A 34 15.51 7.24 -8.36
N LYS A 35 16.14 7.33 -7.18
CA LYS A 35 15.45 7.27 -5.90
C LYS A 35 14.49 8.45 -5.70
N ALA A 36 14.92 9.67 -6.01
CA ALA A 36 14.10 10.87 -5.85
C ALA A 36 12.78 10.82 -6.66
N GLU A 37 12.84 10.32 -7.90
CA GLU A 37 11.66 10.18 -8.76
C GLU A 37 10.74 9.03 -8.28
N ALA A 38 11.33 7.93 -7.81
CA ALA A 38 10.59 6.82 -7.25
C ALA A 38 9.90 7.16 -5.92
N GLU A 39 10.51 8.00 -5.09
CA GLU A 39 9.94 8.54 -3.84
C GLU A 39 8.80 9.51 -4.11
N LYS A 40 8.95 10.40 -5.10
CA LYS A 40 7.87 11.32 -5.52
C LYS A 40 6.60 10.56 -5.88
N THR A 41 6.73 9.46 -6.61
CA THR A 41 5.61 8.59 -7.01
C THR A 41 5.01 7.81 -5.84
N ALA A 42 5.82 7.47 -4.83
CA ALA A 42 5.38 6.71 -3.65
C ALA A 42 4.48 7.53 -2.71
N GLY A 43 4.54 8.87 -2.78
CA GLY A 43 3.77 9.79 -1.94
C GLY A 43 2.30 9.94 -2.36
N ALA A 44 1.60 8.84 -2.64
CA ALA A 44 0.16 8.88 -2.94
C ALA A 44 -0.62 9.48 -1.75
N ASN A 45 -0.94 10.77 -1.84
CA ASN A 45 -1.61 11.53 -0.79
C ASN A 45 -3.13 11.27 -0.88
N VAL A 46 -3.57 10.14 -0.34
CA VAL A 46 -4.99 9.84 -0.18
C VAL A 46 -5.44 10.39 1.18
N LYS A 47 -6.21 11.48 1.17
CA LYS A 47 -6.86 12.00 2.37
C LYS A 47 -7.96 11.04 2.80
N ILE A 48 -7.76 10.35 3.93
CA ILE A 48 -8.80 9.55 4.57
C ILE A 48 -9.64 10.48 5.44
N VAL A 49 -10.84 10.82 4.97
CA VAL A 49 -11.83 11.52 5.79
C VAL A 49 -12.66 10.47 6.52
N LYS A 50 -12.57 10.45 7.85
CA LYS A 50 -13.49 9.64 8.66
C LYS A 50 -14.87 10.32 8.61
N PRO A 51 -15.92 9.66 8.10
CA PRO A 51 -17.26 10.21 8.19
C PRO A 51 -17.64 10.38 9.66
N LYS A 52 -18.25 11.52 10.00
CA LYS A 52 -18.89 11.68 11.32
C LYS A 52 -20.07 10.71 11.37
N LYS A 53 -20.17 9.96 12.47
CA LYS A 53 -21.32 9.11 12.75
C LYS A 53 -22.45 10.04 13.20
N GLU A 54 -23.54 10.09 12.44
CA GLU A 54 -24.83 10.67 12.86
C GLU A 54 -25.53 9.74 13.87
#